data_AF-E8K9G2-F1
#
_entry.id   AF-E8K9G2-F1
#
_cell.length_a   1.000
_cell.length_b   1.000
_cell.length_c   1.000
_cell.angle_alpha   90.00
_cell.angle_beta   90.00
_cell.angle_gamma   90.00
#
_symmetry.space_group_name_H-M   'P 1'
#
loop_
_entity.id
_entity.type
_entity.pdbx_description
1 polymer ?
#
loop_
_entity_poly.entity_id
_entity_poly.type
_entity_poly.pdbx_seq_one_letter_code
_entity_poly.pdbx_strand_id
1 'polypeptide(L)'
;MGSQVIYNQIRKNAAQATKQAEGGEFTWTKAQFDALKQGDILKQGAGGTNYEDVIKEHGKPSKESTTKKKDRENKVISYVSTGNNIQSVTLTFDKQEDGSFLLISKVAMGLE
;
A
#
# COMPACT_ATOMS: atom_id res chain seq x y z
N MET A 1 -40.36 8.03 -4.82
CA MET A 1 -39.32 8.43 -3.84
C MET A 1 -38.16 7.41 -3.72
N GLY A 2 -37.99 6.46 -4.66
CA GLY A 2 -36.94 5.42 -4.57
C GLY A 2 -35.65 5.69 -5.37
N SER A 3 -35.64 6.66 -6.28
CA SER A 3 -34.54 6.83 -7.24
C SER A 3 -33.41 7.77 -6.76
N GLN A 4 -33.63 8.56 -5.70
CA GLN A 4 -32.63 9.50 -5.17
C GLN A 4 -31.64 8.87 -4.19
N VAL A 5 -32.02 7.76 -3.55
CA VAL A 5 -31.18 7.07 -2.56
C VAL A 5 -30.02 6.34 -3.26
N ILE A 6 -30.27 5.74 -4.43
CA ILE A 6 -29.25 5.01 -5.20
C ILE A 6 -28.15 5.97 -5.69
N TYR A 7 -28.51 7.18 -6.14
CA TYR A 7 -27.55 8.16 -6.65
C TYR A 7 -26.55 8.64 -5.57
N ASN A 8 -27.02 8.76 -4.32
CA ASN A 8 -26.16 9.19 -3.21
C ASN A 8 -25.22 8.07 -2.74
N GLN A 9 -25.61 6.80 -2.86
CA GLN A 9 -24.76 5.66 -2.53
C GLN A 9 -23.60 5.50 -3.52
N ILE A 10 -23.86 5.76 -4.81
CA ILE A 10 -22.84 5.72 -5.87
C ILE A 10 -21.81 6.84 -5.66
N ARG A 11 -22.26 8.07 -5.33
CA ARG A 11 -21.34 9.19 -5.08
C ARG A 11 -20.50 9.01 -3.82
N LYS A 12 -20.99 8.36 -2.76
CA LYS A 12 -20.17 8.07 -1.56
C LYS A 12 -19.02 7.10 -1.87
N ASN A 13 -19.30 6.04 -2.64
CA ASN A 13 -18.27 5.09 -3.07
C ASN A 13 -17.29 5.72 -4.07
N ALA A 14 -17.77 6.53 -5.02
CA ALA A 14 -16.91 7.23 -5.96
C ALA A 14 -16.06 8.32 -5.27
N ALA A 15 -16.59 9.02 -4.26
CA ALA A 15 -15.84 10.00 -3.47
C ALA A 15 -14.78 9.37 -2.55
N GLN A 16 -14.96 8.11 -2.14
CA GLN A 16 -13.89 7.33 -1.50
C GLN A 16 -12.82 6.86 -2.50
N ALA A 17 -13.18 6.67 -3.78
CA ALA A 17 -12.22 6.35 -4.84
C ALA A 17 -11.49 7.59 -5.41
N THR A 18 -12.04 8.80 -5.27
CA THR A 18 -11.46 10.03 -5.86
C THR A 18 -10.75 10.96 -4.88
N LYS A 19 -10.73 10.67 -3.57
CA LYS A 19 -9.83 11.33 -2.60
C LYS A 19 -8.47 10.62 -2.48
N GLN A 20 -7.93 10.17 -3.60
CA GLN A 20 -6.59 9.59 -3.71
C GLN A 20 -5.79 10.36 -4.76
N ALA A 21 -5.86 11.69 -4.69
CA ALA A 21 -5.09 12.61 -5.54
C ALA A 21 -4.35 13.67 -4.70
N GLU A 22 -4.07 13.35 -3.44
CA GLU A 22 -2.94 13.91 -2.71
C GLU A 22 -2.04 12.71 -2.41
N GLY A 23 -1.45 12.14 -3.47
CA GLY A 23 -0.42 11.13 -3.30
C GLY A 23 0.67 11.76 -2.45
N GLY A 24 1.03 11.10 -1.34
CA GLY A 24 2.16 11.54 -0.53
C GLY A 24 3.36 11.78 -1.43
N GLU A 25 4.13 12.84 -1.14
CA GLU A 25 5.37 13.11 -1.88
C GLU A 25 6.20 11.83 -1.96
N PHE A 26 6.74 11.55 -3.15
CA PHE A 26 7.56 10.37 -3.34
C PHE A 26 8.91 10.61 -2.65
N THR A 27 9.03 10.11 -1.43
CA THR A 27 10.23 10.26 -0.57
C THR A 27 11.18 9.07 -0.66
N TRP A 28 10.89 8.09 -1.51
CA TRP A 28 11.67 6.85 -1.60
C TRP A 28 13.02 7.07 -2.27
N THR A 29 14.06 6.63 -1.59
CA THR A 29 15.41 6.46 -2.13
C THR A 29 15.73 4.98 -2.30
N LYS A 30 16.69 4.66 -3.18
CA LYS A 30 17.12 3.28 -3.39
C LYS A 30 17.66 2.65 -2.12
N ALA A 31 18.41 3.40 -1.32
CA ALA A 31 18.91 2.92 -0.03
C ALA A 31 17.78 2.52 0.94
N GLN A 32 16.71 3.33 1.03
CA GLN A 32 15.55 2.99 1.86
C GLN A 32 14.82 1.74 1.34
N PHE A 33 14.65 1.64 0.02
CA PHE A 33 14.06 0.46 -0.60
C PHE A 33 14.90 -0.81 -0.37
N ASP A 34 16.23 -0.72 -0.51
CA ASP A 34 17.16 -1.83 -0.27
C ASP A 34 17.19 -2.23 1.21
N ALA A 35 17.08 -1.27 2.12
CA ALA A 35 17.01 -1.51 3.56
C ALA A 35 15.77 -2.32 3.98
N LEU A 36 14.68 -2.29 3.19
CA LEU A 36 13.51 -3.12 3.44
C LEU A 36 13.86 -4.61 3.40
N LYS A 37 13.52 -5.33 4.46
CA LYS A 37 13.68 -6.78 4.53
C LYS A 37 12.43 -7.46 4.01
N GLN A 38 12.59 -8.23 2.94
CA GLN A 38 11.53 -9.12 2.49
C GLN A 38 11.52 -10.37 3.39
N GLY A 39 10.38 -10.64 4.01
CA GLY A 39 10.17 -11.80 4.86
C GLY A 39 9.80 -13.06 4.07
N ASP A 40 9.64 -14.16 4.78
CA ASP A 40 9.30 -15.47 4.20
C ASP A 40 7.83 -15.55 3.80
N ILE A 41 7.56 -15.60 2.49
CA ILE A 41 6.20 -15.66 1.90
C ILE A 41 5.39 -16.86 2.42
N LEU A 42 6.05 -18.00 2.65
CA LEU A 42 5.39 -19.22 3.16
C LEU A 42 4.98 -19.05 4.63
N LYS A 43 5.70 -18.21 5.38
CA LYS A 43 5.43 -17.86 6.78
C LYS A 43 4.88 -16.44 6.94
N GLN A 44 4.01 -16.02 6.01
CA GLN A 44 3.30 -14.73 6.07
C GLN A 44 4.22 -13.49 6.11
N GLY A 45 5.49 -13.60 5.78
CA GLY A 45 6.43 -12.47 5.85
C GLY A 45 7.22 -12.42 7.15
N ALA A 46 7.29 -13.52 7.91
CA ALA A 46 8.16 -13.63 9.08
C ALA A 46 9.59 -13.14 8.75
N GLY A 47 10.11 -12.25 9.61
CA GLY A 47 11.42 -11.59 9.43
C GLY A 47 11.42 -10.39 8.47
N GLY A 48 10.27 -10.05 7.87
CA GLY A 48 10.11 -8.91 6.98
C GLY A 48 9.91 -7.58 7.72
N THR A 49 10.04 -6.47 6.98
CA THR A 49 9.74 -5.13 7.49
C THR A 49 8.26 -4.98 7.82
N ASN A 50 7.95 -4.29 8.92
CA ASN A 50 6.58 -4.02 9.31
C ASN A 50 5.99 -2.86 8.47
N TYR A 51 4.73 -3.01 8.07
CA TYR A 51 3.95 -1.97 7.41
C TYR A 51 3.95 -0.65 8.19
N GLU A 52 3.77 -0.71 9.51
CA GLU A 52 3.68 0.49 10.35
C GLU A 52 4.99 1.30 10.32
N ASP A 53 6.14 0.64 10.27
CA ASP A 53 7.45 1.30 10.15
C ASP A 53 7.56 2.03 8.79
N VAL A 54 7.13 1.38 7.70
CA VAL A 54 7.14 1.97 6.36
C VAL A 54 6.29 3.24 6.31
N ILE A 55 5.08 3.20 6.88
CA ILE A 55 4.17 4.36 6.89
C ILE A 55 4.70 5.47 7.79
N LYS A 56 5.37 5.12 8.89
CA LYS A 56 6.00 6.10 9.79
C LYS A 56 7.19 6.80 9.14
N GLU A 57 8.00 6.09 8.35
CA GLU A 57 9.17 6.65 7.67
C GLU A 57 8.82 7.38 6.37
N HIS A 58 7.93 6.81 5.54
CA HIS A 58 7.61 7.32 4.21
C HIS A 58 6.26 8.04 4.11
N GLY A 59 5.48 8.02 5.18
CA GLY A 59 4.14 8.59 5.19
C GLY A 59 3.12 7.74 4.41
N LYS A 60 1.99 8.36 4.13
CA LYS A 60 0.86 7.71 3.46
C LYS A 60 1.19 7.38 1.99
N PRO A 61 0.93 6.15 1.52
CA PRO A 61 1.15 5.78 0.14
C PRO A 61 0.21 6.50 -0.81
N SER A 62 0.64 6.61 -2.07
CA SER A 62 -0.20 7.14 -3.14
C SER A 62 -1.44 6.27 -3.37
N LYS A 63 -1.29 4.94 -3.26
CA LYS A 63 -2.39 3.97 -3.33
C LYS A 63 -2.23 2.92 -2.25
N GLU A 64 -3.34 2.54 -1.65
CA GLU A 64 -3.42 1.42 -0.72
C GLU A 64 -4.61 0.53 -1.12
N SER A 65 -4.40 -0.78 -1.06
CA SER A 65 -5.43 -1.78 -1.31
C SER A 65 -5.29 -2.91 -0.32
N THR A 66 -6.35 -3.20 0.41
CA THR A 66 -6.39 -4.31 1.37
C THR A 66 -7.30 -5.38 0.82
N THR A 67 -6.78 -6.59 0.67
CA THR A 67 -7.52 -7.77 0.23
C THR A 67 -7.69 -8.70 1.42
N LYS A 68 -8.93 -8.86 1.89
CA LYS A 68 -9.25 -9.82 2.96
C LYS A 68 -9.95 -11.04 2.37
N LYS A 69 -9.30 -12.19 2.48
CA LYS A 69 -9.87 -13.51 2.22
C LYS A 69 -10.23 -14.17 3.55
N LYS A 70 -10.99 -15.27 3.48
CA LYS A 70 -11.51 -15.97 4.65
C LYS A 70 -10.40 -16.44 5.61
N ASP A 71 -9.23 -16.79 5.06
CA ASP A 71 -8.11 -17.37 5.78
C ASP A 71 -6.86 -16.46 5.83
N ARG A 72 -6.83 -15.37 5.06
CA ARG A 72 -5.67 -14.46 4.98
C ARG A 72 -6.07 -13.04 4.61
N GLU A 73 -5.29 -12.09 5.08
CA GLU A 73 -5.46 -10.68 4.74
C GLU A 73 -4.12 -10.14 4.20
N ASN A 74 -4.17 -9.49 3.05
CA ASN A 74 -3.02 -8.93 2.37
C ASN A 74 -3.21 -7.43 2.17
N LYS A 75 -2.15 -6.66 2.31
CA LYS A 75 -2.16 -5.22 2.07
C LYS A 75 -1.11 -4.90 1.01
N VAL A 76 -1.53 -4.20 -0.04
CA VAL A 76 -0.64 -3.71 -1.09
C VAL A 76 -0.65 -2.20 -1.02
N ILE A 77 0.53 -1.60 -0.91
CA ILE A 77 0.71 -0.15 -1.01
C ILE A 77 1.58 0.18 -2.20
N SER A 78 1.32 1.33 -2.79
CA SER A 78 2.10 1.83 -3.92
C SER A 78 2.34 3.32 -3.76
N TYR A 79 3.61 3.69 -3.84
CA TYR A 79 4.08 5.06 -3.93
C TYR A 79 4.43 5.33 -5.38
N VAL A 80 3.93 6.43 -5.94
CA VAL A 80 4.16 6.81 -7.33
C VAL A 80 4.59 8.27 -7.36
N SER A 81 5.69 8.56 -8.04
CA SER A 81 6.17 9.92 -8.25
C SER A 81 5.26 10.69 -9.19
N THR A 82 5.04 11.98 -8.91
CA THR A 82 4.16 12.88 -9.65
C THR A 82 4.90 13.71 -10.73
N GLY A 83 6.17 13.40 -11.01
CA GLY A 83 7.01 14.13 -11.97
C GLY A 83 7.21 13.45 -13.33
N ASN A 84 8.09 14.03 -14.15
CA ASN A 84 8.48 13.49 -15.47
C ASN A 84 9.19 12.12 -15.38
N ASN A 85 9.91 11.86 -14.29
CA ASN A 85 10.52 10.56 -14.03
C ASN A 85 9.52 9.69 -13.29
N ILE A 86 8.96 8.70 -13.98
CA ILE A 86 8.02 7.75 -13.40
C ILE A 86 8.78 6.80 -12.49
N GLN A 87 8.75 7.09 -11.20
CA GLN A 87 9.25 6.21 -10.15
C GLN A 87 8.09 5.61 -9.39
N SER A 88 8.19 4.33 -9.05
CA SER A 88 7.18 3.67 -8.24
C SER A 88 7.79 2.65 -7.28
N VAL A 89 7.18 2.54 -6.11
CA VAL A 89 7.50 1.52 -5.11
C VAL A 89 6.21 0.82 -4.74
N THR A 90 6.14 -0.47 -5.02
CA THR A 90 5.03 -1.33 -4.63
C THR A 90 5.49 -2.33 -3.60
N LEU A 91 4.81 -2.33 -2.45
CA LEU A 91 5.11 -3.20 -1.33
C LEU A 91 3.87 -4.03 -1.01
N THR A 92 4.06 -5.33 -0.85
CA THR A 92 3.01 -6.27 -0.51
C THR A 92 3.28 -6.85 0.86
N PHE A 93 2.27 -6.77 1.71
CA PHE A 93 2.30 -7.26 3.08
C PHE A 93 1.25 -8.35 3.27
N ASP A 94 1.56 -9.29 4.16
CA ASP A 94 0.63 -10.32 4.61
C ASP A 94 0.42 -10.15 6.12
N LYS A 95 -0.83 -10.32 6.55
CA LYS A 95 -1.22 -10.13 7.93
C LYS A 95 -0.78 -11.34 8.77
N GLN A 96 -0.07 -11.07 9.85
CA GLN A 96 0.31 -12.07 10.84
C GLN A 96 -0.86 -12.47 11.73
N GLU A 97 -0.69 -13.56 12.47
CA GLU A 97 -1.62 -13.97 13.52
C GLU A 97 -1.77 -12.91 14.63
N ASP A 98 -0.72 -12.13 14.93
CA ASP A 98 -0.77 -11.03 15.90
C ASP A 98 -1.48 -9.77 15.37
N GLY A 99 -1.80 -9.74 14.07
CA GLY A 99 -2.50 -8.65 13.40
C GLY A 99 -1.58 -7.62 12.74
N SER A 100 -0.26 -7.69 12.96
CA SER A 100 0.72 -6.90 12.20
C SER A 100 0.78 -7.30 10.73
N PHE A 101 1.32 -6.41 9.90
CA PHE A 101 1.51 -6.65 8.47
C PHE A 101 3.01 -6.67 8.19
N LEU A 102 3.53 -7.81 7.71
CA LEU A 102 4.94 -7.96 7.38
C LEU A 102 5.14 -8.04 5.88
N LEU A 103 6.25 -7.45 5.41
CA LEU A 103 6.60 -7.36 4.00
C LEU A 103 6.91 -8.75 3.45
N ILE A 104 6.12 -9.20 2.47
CA ILE A 104 6.32 -10.47 1.75
C ILE A 104 6.91 -10.26 0.36
N SER A 105 6.76 -9.07 -0.23
CA SER A 105 7.30 -8.76 -1.55
C SER A 105 7.51 -7.25 -1.71
N LYS A 106 8.63 -6.87 -2.34
CA LYS A 106 8.96 -5.48 -2.68
C LYS A 106 9.34 -5.36 -4.14
N VAL A 107 8.81 -4.34 -4.82
CA VAL A 107 9.13 -4.03 -6.22
C VAL A 107 9.32 -2.51 -6.34
N ALA A 108 10.38 -2.12 -7.03
CA ALA A 108 10.68 -0.73 -7.34
C ALA A 108 10.89 -0.56 -8.85
N MET A 109 10.47 0.57 -9.40
CA MET A 109 10.70 0.96 -10.78
C MET A 109 11.27 2.38 -10.82
N GLY A 110 12.32 2.60 -11.63
CA GLY A 110 12.94 3.91 -11.79
C GLY A 110 13.69 4.44 -10.56
N LEU A 111 13.93 3.60 -9.54
CA LEU A 111 14.79 3.92 -8.40
C LEU A 111 16.24 3.59 -8.76
N GLU A 112 17.04 4.63 -8.98
CA GLU A 112 18.46 4.53 -9.34
C GLU A 112 19.40 4.68 -8.14
#